data_AF-A0A9Y4N447-F1
#
_entry.id   AF-A0A9Y4N447-F1
#
_cell.length_a   1.000
_cell.length_b   1.000
_cell.length_c   1.000
_cell.angle_alpha   90.00
_cell.angle_beta   90.00
_cell.angle_gamma   90.00
#
_symmetry.space_group_name_H-M   'P 1'
#
loop_
_entity.id
_entity.type
_entity.pdbx_description
1 polymer ?
#
loop_
_entity_poly.entity_id
_entity_poly.type
_entity_poly.pdbx_seq_one_letter_code
_entity_poly.pdbx_strand_id
1 'polypeptide(L)'
;MMKVIQHTAETLHTALVSNSHDLAQVYSKYTQAERRLLEEGFRSGQPGSLFPPITVHSDSDWIAAHPEEPQDFESFYRDPYRRTPDAHHNTIYIQTIGSFGEVGALTDQYVEWLRDYCQAFFYGLSVKLLPAVPVSETGCSFRVNSNSHNLQIRTGDLLRFLANKKPKDAFCIVGITMIDLYPEDSWNFVFGQASLSMGMGVFSFARYDDNFYSRSYAGRLKKRLQPRQGDYSVFEGYYTPPITSTLLLRSCKALLQWMEEGQSGTSGPVKASASHPATHFPKPTQAFHTSKLWLRRCLDILEKEEL
;
A
#
# COMPACT_ATOMS: atom_id res chain seq x y z
N MET A 1 25.41 -9.33 -9.08
CA MET A 1 25.24 -10.81 -8.95
C MET A 1 23.91 -11.02 -8.24
N MET A 2 23.01 -11.86 -8.74
CA MET A 2 21.72 -12.11 -8.08
C MET A 2 21.96 -12.80 -6.73
N LYS A 3 21.43 -12.24 -5.64
CA LYS A 3 21.60 -12.74 -4.27
C LYS A 3 20.23 -12.88 -3.61
N VAL A 4 19.93 -14.06 -3.09
CA VAL A 4 18.73 -14.28 -2.26
C VAL A 4 19.10 -14.02 -0.80
N ILE A 5 18.32 -13.17 -0.13
CA ILE A 5 18.46 -12.91 1.30
C ILE A 5 17.78 -14.05 2.06
N GLN A 6 18.53 -14.74 2.91
CA GLN A 6 18.04 -15.84 3.74
C GLN A 6 18.60 -15.73 5.15
N HIS A 7 17.79 -16.15 6.11
CA HIS A 7 18.14 -16.24 7.53
C HIS A 7 17.84 -17.64 8.02
N THR A 8 18.51 -18.06 9.10
CA THR A 8 18.20 -19.36 9.73
C THR A 8 16.84 -19.28 10.42
N ALA A 9 16.18 -20.43 10.59
CA ALA A 9 14.92 -20.50 11.34
C ALA A 9 15.09 -19.97 12.78
N GLU A 10 16.25 -20.18 13.40
CA GLU A 10 16.58 -19.67 14.74
C GLU A 10 16.69 -18.14 14.77
N THR A 11 17.32 -17.53 13.76
CA THR A 11 17.37 -16.06 13.63
C THR A 11 15.96 -15.48 13.46
N LEU A 12 15.14 -16.07 12.59
CA LEU A 12 13.77 -15.61 12.37
C LEU A 12 12.88 -15.82 13.60
N HIS A 13 13.05 -16.93 14.31
CA HIS A 13 12.35 -17.19 15.57
C HIS A 13 12.69 -16.15 16.63
N THR A 14 13.98 -15.87 16.80
CA THR A 14 14.45 -14.85 17.74
C THR A 14 13.91 -13.47 17.37
N ALA A 15 13.89 -13.14 16.07
CA ALA A 15 13.37 -11.87 15.58
C ALA A 15 11.85 -11.72 15.78
N LEU A 16 11.08 -12.82 15.72
CA LEU A 16 9.62 -12.78 15.88
C LEU A 16 9.17 -12.83 17.35
N VAL A 17 9.76 -13.72 18.16
CA VAL A 17 9.31 -13.99 19.53
C VAL A 17 10.04 -13.12 20.56
N SER A 18 11.27 -12.66 20.23
CA SER A 18 12.23 -12.07 21.15
C SER A 18 12.74 -13.04 22.23
N ASN A 19 13.96 -12.80 22.72
CA ASN A 19 14.52 -13.48 23.89
C ASN A 19 14.04 -12.86 25.21
N SER A 20 13.32 -11.73 25.15
CA SER A 20 12.77 -11.06 26.31
C SER A 20 11.57 -11.83 26.86
N HIS A 21 11.61 -12.16 28.14
CA HIS A 21 10.58 -13.01 28.79
C HIS A 21 9.17 -12.41 28.70
N ASP A 22 9.03 -11.10 28.88
CA ASP A 22 7.76 -10.38 28.77
C ASP A 22 7.21 -10.39 27.34
N LEU A 23 8.04 -10.19 26.31
CA LEU A 23 7.62 -10.23 24.91
C LEU A 23 7.26 -11.66 24.45
N ALA A 24 8.02 -12.66 24.88
CA ALA A 24 7.67 -14.06 24.66
C ALA A 24 6.31 -14.40 25.32
N GLN A 25 6.01 -13.80 26.48
CA GLN A 25 4.70 -13.93 27.12
C GLN A 25 3.58 -13.19 26.36
N VAL A 26 3.88 -12.08 25.67
CA VAL A 26 2.91 -11.45 24.75
C VAL A 26 2.60 -12.38 23.60
N TYR A 27 3.63 -12.95 22.96
CA TYR A 27 3.47 -13.89 21.86
C TYR A 27 2.65 -15.14 22.26
N SER A 28 2.83 -15.66 23.48
CA SER A 28 2.10 -16.84 23.94
C SER A 28 0.60 -16.61 24.17
N LYS A 29 0.15 -15.36 24.28
CA LYS A 29 -1.27 -14.99 24.39
C LYS A 29 -2.00 -15.02 23.06
N TYR A 30 -1.28 -14.96 21.93
CA TYR A 30 -1.90 -15.11 20.63
C TYR A 30 -2.56 -16.48 20.50
N THR A 31 -3.69 -16.50 19.80
CA THR A 31 -4.40 -17.72 19.46
C THR A 31 -3.49 -18.67 18.69
N GLN A 32 -3.85 -19.95 18.65
CA GLN A 32 -3.10 -20.92 17.87
C GLN A 32 -3.05 -20.54 16.38
N ALA A 33 -4.16 -20.04 15.84
CA ALA A 33 -4.26 -19.52 14.48
C ALA A 33 -3.31 -18.33 14.21
N GLU A 34 -3.33 -17.30 15.07
CA GLU A 34 -2.43 -16.15 14.93
C GLU A 34 -0.96 -16.55 15.00
N ARG A 35 -0.59 -17.42 15.94
CA ARG A 35 0.80 -17.93 16.02
C ARG A 35 1.19 -18.69 14.77
N ARG A 36 0.34 -19.59 14.26
CA ARG A 36 0.60 -20.31 12.99
C ARG A 36 0.80 -19.36 11.82
N LEU A 37 0.00 -18.29 11.72
CA LEU A 37 0.15 -17.27 10.68
C LEU A 37 1.53 -16.61 10.76
N LEU A 38 1.97 -16.22 11.95
CA LEU A 38 3.28 -15.58 12.14
C LEU A 38 4.45 -16.57 11.90
N GLU A 39 4.30 -17.82 12.34
CA GLU A 39 5.29 -18.90 12.21
C GLU A 39 5.54 -19.33 10.75
N GLU A 40 4.66 -18.99 9.81
CA GLU A 40 4.93 -19.16 8.38
C GLU A 40 6.17 -18.40 7.91
N GLY A 41 6.59 -17.35 8.64
CA GLY A 41 7.85 -16.66 8.41
C GLY A 41 9.07 -17.59 8.51
N PHE A 42 9.02 -18.61 9.37
CA PHE A 42 10.11 -19.57 9.56
C PHE A 42 10.28 -20.55 8.39
N ARG A 43 9.24 -20.67 7.56
CA ARG A 43 9.19 -21.59 6.42
C ARG A 43 9.57 -20.90 5.10
N SER A 44 10.22 -19.73 5.18
CA SER A 44 10.60 -18.95 4.00
C SER A 44 11.38 -19.82 2.99
N GLY A 45 10.98 -19.76 1.73
CA GLY A 45 11.61 -20.51 0.64
C GLY A 45 11.03 -21.90 0.34
N GLN A 46 10.07 -22.40 1.13
CA GLN A 46 9.32 -23.62 0.78
C GLN A 46 8.23 -23.32 -0.26
N PRO A 47 7.92 -24.25 -1.19
CA PRO A 47 6.82 -24.09 -2.13
C PRO A 47 5.51 -23.82 -1.40
N GLY A 48 4.92 -22.65 -1.66
CA GLY A 48 3.66 -22.25 -1.03
C GLY A 48 3.79 -21.55 0.32
N SER A 49 4.98 -21.20 0.80
CA SER A 49 5.15 -20.30 1.96
C SER A 49 4.47 -18.94 1.76
N LEU A 50 4.00 -18.32 2.85
CA LEU A 50 3.44 -16.96 2.84
C LEU A 50 4.50 -15.87 2.63
N PHE A 51 5.74 -16.11 3.08
CA PHE A 51 6.80 -15.11 3.11
C PHE A 51 7.99 -15.59 2.26
N PRO A 52 7.95 -15.38 0.93
CA PRO A 52 9.05 -15.77 0.05
C PRO A 52 10.31 -14.94 0.35
N PRO A 53 11.51 -15.52 0.18
CA PRO A 53 12.75 -14.80 0.43
C PRO A 53 12.95 -13.68 -0.60
N ILE A 54 13.56 -12.58 -0.16
CA ILE A 54 13.81 -11.42 -1.01
C ILE A 54 15.00 -11.73 -1.95
N THR A 55 14.81 -11.47 -3.23
CA THR A 55 15.88 -11.59 -4.24
C THR A 55 16.39 -10.19 -4.60
N VAL A 56 17.67 -9.95 -4.36
CA VAL A 56 18.40 -8.75 -4.79
C VAL A 56 19.04 -9.05 -6.14
N HIS A 57 18.66 -8.27 -7.15
CA HIS A 57 19.11 -8.46 -8.53
C HIS A 57 20.35 -7.64 -8.86
N SER A 58 20.50 -6.46 -8.27
CA SER A 58 21.59 -5.52 -8.54
C SER A 58 21.96 -4.64 -7.36
N ASP A 59 23.12 -3.98 -7.41
CA ASP A 59 23.55 -3.00 -6.41
C ASP A 59 22.71 -1.71 -6.45
N SER A 60 21.89 -1.53 -7.49
CA SER A 60 20.93 -0.43 -7.60
C SER A 60 19.57 -0.74 -6.95
N ASP A 61 19.34 -1.97 -6.49
CA ASP A 61 18.14 -2.32 -5.75
C ASP A 61 18.13 -1.57 -4.41
N TRP A 62 16.94 -1.15 -3.95
CA TRP A 62 16.82 -0.28 -2.77
C TRP A 62 17.57 -0.79 -1.55
N ILE A 63 17.43 -2.08 -1.22
CA ILE A 63 18.08 -2.72 -0.07
C ILE A 63 19.61 -2.61 -0.12
N ALA A 64 20.20 -2.67 -1.32
CA ALA A 64 21.65 -2.56 -1.49
C ALA A 64 22.11 -1.09 -1.54
N ALA A 65 21.35 -0.24 -2.23
CA ALA A 65 21.68 1.17 -2.43
C ALA A 65 21.42 2.05 -1.20
N HIS A 66 20.48 1.65 -0.35
CA HIS A 66 20.07 2.36 0.87
C HIS A 66 20.02 1.37 2.03
N PRO A 67 21.18 1.04 2.63
CA PRO A 67 21.22 0.14 3.79
C PRO A 67 20.40 0.73 4.95
N GLU A 68 19.41 -0.03 5.40
CA GLU A 68 18.56 0.29 6.55
C GLU A 68 18.84 -0.72 7.67
N GLU A 69 18.77 -0.27 8.93
CA GLU A 69 18.90 -1.18 10.07
C GLU A 69 17.70 -2.14 10.11
N PRO A 70 17.93 -3.46 10.27
CA PRO A 70 16.83 -4.40 10.42
C PRO A 70 16.05 -4.10 11.71
N GLN A 71 14.73 -4.31 11.67
CA GLN A 71 13.87 -4.18 12.84
C GLN A 71 13.27 -5.54 13.19
N ASP A 72 13.62 -6.05 14.37
CA ASP A 72 12.98 -7.23 14.97
C ASP A 72 11.76 -6.83 15.83
N PHE A 73 11.01 -7.82 16.33
CA PHE A 73 9.81 -7.59 17.14
C PHE A 73 10.12 -6.83 18.43
N GLU A 74 11.27 -7.09 19.08
CA GLU A 74 11.65 -6.37 20.30
C GLU A 74 11.93 -4.90 20.03
N SER A 75 12.72 -4.61 18.99
CA SER A 75 13.03 -3.25 18.56
C SER A 75 11.78 -2.50 18.12
N PHE A 76 10.90 -3.16 17.35
CA PHE A 76 9.59 -2.62 17.01
C PHE A 76 8.77 -2.33 18.26
N TYR A 77 8.58 -3.31 19.15
CA TYR A 77 7.67 -3.20 20.29
C TYR A 77 8.14 -2.17 21.32
N ARG A 78 9.46 -2.04 21.51
CA ARG A 78 10.08 -1.11 22.47
C ARG A 78 10.30 0.31 21.93
N ASP A 79 10.00 0.56 20.66
CA ASP A 79 10.12 1.91 20.09
C ASP A 79 9.19 2.89 20.85
N PRO A 80 9.73 3.91 21.55
CA PRO A 80 8.93 4.85 22.33
C PRO A 80 8.02 5.73 21.46
N TYR A 81 8.27 5.80 20.16
CA TYR A 81 7.45 6.53 19.19
C TYR A 81 6.38 5.64 18.53
N ARG A 82 6.34 4.34 18.85
CA ARG A 82 5.34 3.41 18.33
C ARG A 82 3.95 3.78 18.84
N ARG A 83 3.00 3.84 17.92
CA ARG A 83 1.58 3.96 18.26
C ARG A 83 0.93 2.58 18.21
N THR A 84 0.17 2.27 19.23
CA THR A 84 -0.64 1.05 19.30
C THR A 84 -2.11 1.46 19.25
N PRO A 85 -2.95 0.84 18.40
CA PRO A 85 -4.38 1.07 18.44
C PRO A 85 -4.94 0.74 19.82
N ASP A 86 -5.90 1.51 20.28
CA ASP A 86 -6.60 1.29 21.54
C ASP A 86 -8.12 1.40 21.32
N ALA A 87 -8.91 1.13 22.36
CA ALA A 87 -10.37 1.14 22.27
C ALA A 87 -10.99 2.49 21.81
N HIS A 88 -10.26 3.60 21.96
CA HIS A 88 -10.66 4.94 21.56
C HIS A 88 -10.03 5.37 20.22
N HIS A 89 -8.89 4.79 19.83
CA HIS A 89 -8.14 5.11 18.62
C HIS A 89 -7.91 3.85 17.78
N ASN A 90 -8.98 3.27 17.24
CA ASN A 90 -8.97 2.05 16.43
C ASN A 90 -9.49 2.24 15.00
N THR A 91 -9.63 3.49 14.54
CA THR A 91 -10.14 3.77 13.20
C THR A 91 -9.05 4.32 12.27
N ILE A 92 -8.89 3.71 11.10
CA ILE A 92 -8.13 4.24 9.97
C ILE A 92 -9.07 5.07 9.12
N TYR A 93 -8.73 6.34 8.88
CA TYR A 93 -9.48 7.20 7.98
C TYR A 93 -8.77 7.34 6.64
N ILE A 94 -9.51 7.26 5.53
CA ILE A 94 -8.99 7.50 4.19
C ILE A 94 -9.60 8.80 3.65
N GLN A 95 -8.74 9.74 3.26
CA GLN A 95 -9.12 11.01 2.65
C GLN A 95 -8.75 10.99 1.17
N THR A 96 -9.72 10.98 0.27
CA THR A 96 -9.47 11.16 -1.16
C THR A 96 -9.18 12.63 -1.48
N ILE A 97 -8.10 12.88 -2.23
CA ILE A 97 -7.63 14.24 -2.57
C ILE A 97 -7.49 14.36 -4.09
N GLY A 98 -8.26 15.28 -4.67
CA GLY A 98 -8.33 15.50 -6.11
C GLY A 98 -9.23 14.49 -6.82
N SER A 99 -9.23 14.55 -8.15
CA SER A 99 -10.07 13.66 -8.97
C SER A 99 -9.49 12.25 -9.07
N PHE A 100 -10.36 11.25 -8.90
CA PHE A 100 -10.07 9.84 -9.12
C PHE A 100 -10.55 9.33 -10.50
N GLY A 101 -10.97 10.24 -11.40
CA GLY A 101 -11.47 9.91 -12.72
C GLY A 101 -12.79 10.62 -13.00
N GLU A 102 -13.53 10.16 -14.00
CA GLU A 102 -14.91 10.62 -14.17
C GLU A 102 -15.74 10.22 -12.94
N VAL A 103 -16.48 11.19 -12.40
CA VAL A 103 -17.39 10.96 -11.28
C VAL A 103 -18.46 9.97 -11.74
N GLY A 104 -18.58 8.85 -11.04
CA GLY A 104 -19.50 7.79 -11.40
C GLY A 104 -19.23 6.50 -10.63
N ALA A 105 -20.14 5.54 -10.80
CA ALA A 105 -20.20 4.32 -10.00
C ALA A 105 -18.89 3.51 -9.94
N LEU A 106 -18.07 3.53 -11.00
CA LEU A 106 -16.79 2.80 -11.04
C LEU A 106 -15.73 3.42 -10.12
N THR A 107 -15.68 4.75 -10.04
CA THR A 107 -14.71 5.46 -9.20
C THR A 107 -15.06 5.30 -7.73
N ASP A 108 -16.35 5.42 -7.39
CA ASP A 108 -16.83 5.22 -6.02
C ASP A 108 -16.59 3.76 -5.58
N GLN A 109 -16.91 2.80 -6.44
CA GLN A 109 -16.68 1.39 -6.18
C GLN A 109 -15.19 1.07 -5.93
N TYR A 110 -14.27 1.72 -6.64
CA TYR A 110 -12.84 1.54 -6.42
C TYR A 110 -12.39 1.99 -5.03
N VAL A 111 -12.85 3.16 -4.59
CA VAL A 111 -12.49 3.71 -3.28
C VAL A 111 -13.07 2.83 -2.16
N GLU A 112 -14.27 2.29 -2.38
CA GLU A 112 -14.86 1.34 -1.43
C GLU A 112 -14.07 0.04 -1.33
N TRP A 113 -13.54 -0.47 -2.44
CA TRP A 113 -12.68 -1.63 -2.36
C TRP A 113 -11.33 -1.37 -1.69
N LEU A 114 -10.78 -0.15 -1.82
CA LEU A 114 -9.59 0.25 -1.06
C LEU A 114 -9.85 0.19 0.44
N ARG A 115 -11.02 0.70 0.87
CA ARG A 115 -11.47 0.62 2.27
C ARG A 115 -11.56 -0.84 2.72
N ASP A 116 -12.23 -1.69 1.96
CA ASP A 116 -12.45 -3.10 2.33
C ASP A 116 -11.14 -3.88 2.41
N TYR A 117 -10.26 -3.69 1.43
CA TYR A 117 -8.94 -4.30 1.44
C TYR A 117 -8.12 -3.85 2.64
N CYS A 118 -8.14 -2.54 2.94
CA CYS A 118 -7.44 -1.98 4.09
C CYS A 118 -7.97 -2.57 5.40
N GLN A 119 -9.29 -2.72 5.54
CA GLN A 119 -9.91 -3.29 6.74
C GLN A 119 -9.58 -4.79 6.90
N ALA A 120 -9.60 -5.54 5.80
CA ALA A 120 -9.22 -6.96 5.81
C ALA A 120 -7.74 -7.15 6.18
N PHE A 121 -6.86 -6.28 5.69
CA PHE A 121 -5.43 -6.35 5.98
C PHE A 121 -5.10 -5.94 7.43
N PHE A 122 -5.70 -4.85 7.91
CA PHE A 122 -5.53 -4.35 9.28
C PHE A 122 -6.64 -4.88 10.20
N TYR A 123 -6.69 -6.20 10.34
CA TYR A 123 -7.70 -6.90 11.13
C TYR A 123 -7.83 -6.31 12.55
N GLY A 124 -9.08 -6.13 13.00
CA GLY A 124 -9.41 -5.51 14.30
C GLY A 124 -9.50 -3.98 14.27
N LEU A 125 -9.12 -3.31 13.18
CA LEU A 125 -9.33 -1.86 12.99
C LEU A 125 -10.56 -1.59 12.12
N SER A 126 -11.25 -0.49 12.40
CA SER A 126 -12.29 0.04 11.52
C SER A 126 -11.66 0.91 10.43
N VAL A 127 -12.17 0.85 9.20
CA VAL A 127 -11.72 1.74 8.12
C VAL A 127 -12.89 2.59 7.62
N LYS A 128 -12.72 3.92 7.61
CA LYS A 128 -13.75 4.87 7.19
C LYS A 128 -13.24 5.77 6.07
N LEU A 129 -14.09 6.01 5.07
CA LEU A 129 -13.85 7.00 4.04
C LEU A 129 -14.33 8.38 4.51
N LEU A 130 -13.52 9.41 4.28
CA LEU A 130 -13.93 10.80 4.41
C LEU A 130 -14.44 11.35 3.06
N PRO A 131 -15.29 12.39 3.06
CA PRO A 131 -15.73 13.04 1.82
C PRO A 131 -14.54 13.49 0.98
N ALA A 132 -14.61 13.26 -0.33
CA ALA A 132 -13.56 13.69 -1.26
C ALA A 132 -13.36 15.21 -1.22
N VAL A 133 -12.10 15.65 -1.25
CA VAL A 133 -11.75 17.07 -1.27
C VAL A 133 -11.02 17.43 -2.57
N PRO A 134 -11.29 18.61 -3.14
CA PRO A 134 -10.50 19.11 -4.25
C PRO A 134 -9.08 19.48 -3.80
N VAL A 135 -8.13 19.50 -4.74
CA VAL A 135 -6.73 19.86 -4.44
C VAL A 135 -6.63 21.27 -3.84
N SER A 136 -7.49 22.19 -4.28
CA SER A 136 -7.54 23.57 -3.78
C SER A 136 -7.80 23.67 -2.28
N GLU A 137 -8.57 22.75 -1.69
CA GLU A 137 -8.86 22.76 -0.26
C GLU A 137 -7.62 22.43 0.58
N THR A 138 -6.65 21.73 0.00
CA THR A 138 -5.43 21.34 0.72
C THR A 138 -4.45 22.49 0.92
N GLY A 139 -4.53 23.54 0.10
CA GLY A 139 -3.55 24.62 0.12
C GLY A 139 -2.14 24.17 -0.27
N CYS A 140 -1.98 23.02 -0.95
CA CYS A 140 -0.67 22.45 -1.23
C CYS A 140 0.10 23.20 -2.31
N SER A 141 1.42 23.25 -2.16
CA SER A 141 2.34 23.64 -3.23
C SER A 141 2.39 22.57 -4.31
N PHE A 142 2.62 23.00 -5.55
CA PHE A 142 2.73 22.10 -6.69
C PHE A 142 3.76 22.56 -7.71
N ARG A 143 4.26 21.63 -8.53
CA ARG A 143 5.24 21.91 -9.58
C ARG A 143 4.98 21.04 -10.80
N VAL A 144 5.68 21.36 -11.89
CA VAL A 144 5.85 20.45 -13.03
C VAL A 144 7.21 19.77 -12.89
N ASN A 145 7.23 18.44 -12.83
CA ASN A 145 8.48 17.70 -12.77
C ASN A 145 9.29 17.90 -14.05
N SER A 146 10.60 18.18 -13.95
CA SER A 146 11.44 18.43 -15.12
C SER A 146 11.64 17.20 -16.01
N ASN A 147 11.54 15.99 -15.44
CA ASN A 147 11.81 14.73 -16.12
C ASN A 147 10.55 14.13 -16.74
N SER A 148 9.48 13.97 -15.94
CA SER A 148 8.21 13.42 -16.41
C SER A 148 7.33 14.44 -17.12
N HIS A 149 7.48 15.74 -16.82
CA HIS A 149 6.57 16.82 -17.22
C HIS A 149 5.12 16.63 -16.74
N ASN A 150 4.93 15.88 -15.66
CA ASN A 150 3.65 15.73 -14.98
C ASN A 150 3.56 16.74 -13.82
N LEU A 151 2.34 17.09 -13.40
CA LEU A 151 2.12 17.84 -12.17
C LEU A 151 2.50 16.98 -10.97
N GLN A 152 3.13 17.60 -9.98
CA GLN A 152 3.40 17.01 -8.69
C GLN A 152 2.92 17.92 -7.57
N ILE A 153 2.38 17.35 -6.50
CA ILE A 153 1.97 18.07 -5.29
C ILE A 153 2.91 17.73 -4.13
N ARG A 154 3.17 18.73 -3.27
CA ARG A 154 4.14 18.59 -2.17
C ARG A 154 3.51 17.83 -1.01
N THR A 155 4.12 16.72 -0.62
CA THR A 155 3.60 15.84 0.46
C THR A 155 3.51 16.55 1.80
N GLY A 156 4.50 17.39 2.15
CA GLY A 156 4.54 18.11 3.43
C GLY A 156 3.30 18.99 3.66
N ASP A 157 2.74 19.56 2.59
CA ASP A 157 1.55 20.40 2.67
C ASP A 157 0.29 19.54 2.86
N LEU A 158 0.23 18.39 2.19
CA LEU A 158 -0.84 17.41 2.39
C LEU A 158 -0.84 16.83 3.80
N LEU A 159 0.33 16.53 4.36
CA LEU A 159 0.44 16.06 5.75
C LEU A 159 -0.05 17.12 6.74
N ARG A 160 0.24 18.41 6.51
CA ARG A 160 -0.32 19.52 7.32
C ARG A 160 -1.84 19.63 7.18
N PHE A 161 -2.37 19.47 5.97
CA PHE A 161 -3.81 19.43 5.74
C PHE A 161 -4.47 18.27 6.51
N LEU A 162 -3.90 17.06 6.41
CA LEU A 162 -4.42 15.88 7.08
C LEU A 162 -4.36 16.01 8.61
N ALA A 163 -3.35 16.69 9.16
CA ALA A 163 -3.29 16.98 10.60
C ALA A 163 -4.52 17.73 11.10
N ASN A 164 -5.02 18.67 10.30
CA ASN A 164 -6.22 19.45 10.63
C ASN A 164 -7.52 18.66 10.41
N LYS A 165 -7.51 17.65 9.55
CA LYS A 165 -8.67 16.82 9.22
C LYS A 165 -8.79 15.55 10.05
N LYS A 166 -7.71 15.12 10.71
CA LYS A 166 -7.64 13.87 11.46
C LYS A 166 -8.70 13.83 12.56
N PRO A 167 -9.67 12.90 12.50
CA PRO A 167 -10.66 12.73 13.56
C PRO A 167 -10.03 12.33 14.90
N LYS A 168 -10.72 12.63 16.01
CA LYS A 168 -10.20 12.37 17.36
C LYS A 168 -10.06 10.88 17.67
N ASP A 169 -10.94 10.04 17.12
CA ASP A 169 -10.93 8.58 17.27
C ASP A 169 -9.99 7.89 16.25
N ALA A 170 -9.25 8.66 15.45
CA ALA A 170 -8.39 8.12 14.42
C ALA A 170 -7.12 7.50 15.04
N PHE A 171 -6.93 6.20 14.79
CA PHE A 171 -5.61 5.59 14.87
C PHE A 171 -4.67 6.32 13.90
N CYS A 172 -5.06 6.39 12.64
CA CYS A 172 -4.35 7.17 11.62
C CYS A 172 -5.31 7.72 10.55
N ILE A 173 -4.81 8.69 9.79
CA ILE A 173 -5.46 9.20 8.57
C ILE A 173 -4.49 9.07 7.39
N VAL A 174 -4.99 8.57 6.26
CA VAL A 174 -4.23 8.39 5.03
C VAL A 174 -4.89 9.18 3.91
N GLY A 175 -4.19 10.18 3.38
CA GLY A 175 -4.57 10.84 2.13
C GLY A 175 -4.22 9.95 0.94
N ILE A 176 -5.15 9.79 0.00
CA ILE A 176 -4.88 9.10 -1.27
C ILE A 176 -5.16 10.04 -2.44
N THR A 177 -4.33 9.97 -3.48
CA THR A 177 -4.46 10.80 -4.68
C THR A 177 -4.02 10.08 -5.94
N MET A 178 -4.49 10.56 -7.10
CA MET A 178 -4.03 10.12 -8.43
C MET A 178 -2.99 11.10 -9.03
N ILE A 179 -2.53 12.09 -8.26
CA ILE A 179 -1.55 13.09 -8.68
C ILE A 179 -0.17 12.71 -8.12
N ASP A 180 0.88 12.88 -8.92
CA ASP A 180 2.24 12.50 -8.52
C ASP A 180 2.73 13.33 -7.31
N LEU A 181 3.61 12.75 -6.48
CA LEU A 181 4.04 13.35 -5.21
C LEU A 181 5.53 13.65 -5.21
N TYR A 182 5.91 14.71 -4.49
CA TYR A 182 7.30 15.00 -4.17
C TYR A 182 7.45 15.49 -2.72
N PRO A 183 8.54 15.12 -2.03
CA PRO A 183 8.75 15.52 -0.63
C PRO A 183 9.35 16.92 -0.52
N GLU A 184 10.35 17.20 -1.36
CA GLU A 184 11.16 18.42 -1.32
C GLU A 184 11.66 18.79 -2.73
N ASP A 185 12.08 20.03 -2.92
CA ASP A 185 12.44 20.56 -4.24
C ASP A 185 13.61 19.81 -4.90
N SER A 186 14.55 19.30 -4.10
CA SER A 186 15.71 18.52 -4.53
C SER A 186 15.40 17.07 -4.93
N TRP A 187 14.23 16.55 -4.54
CA TRP A 187 13.85 15.16 -4.79
C TRP A 187 13.08 15.02 -6.10
N ASN A 188 13.20 13.85 -6.76
CA ASN A 188 12.43 13.58 -7.98
C ASN A 188 10.95 13.30 -7.69
N PHE A 189 10.66 12.33 -6.83
CA PHE A 189 9.30 11.93 -6.45
C PHE A 189 9.31 10.97 -5.26
N VAL A 190 8.12 10.71 -4.71
CA VAL A 190 7.84 9.59 -3.80
C VAL A 190 6.50 8.95 -4.16
N PHE A 191 6.29 7.69 -3.81
CA PHE A 191 4.95 7.09 -3.86
C PHE A 191 4.06 7.57 -2.71
N GLY A 192 4.67 7.94 -1.59
CA GLY A 192 3.97 8.43 -0.43
C GLY A 192 4.96 8.90 0.63
N GLN A 193 4.42 9.51 1.67
CA GLN A 193 5.18 9.95 2.83
C GLN A 193 4.29 9.87 4.07
N ALA A 194 4.86 9.51 5.21
CA ALA A 194 4.14 9.39 6.46
C ALA A 194 4.88 10.06 7.63
N SER A 195 4.09 10.48 8.62
CA SER A 195 4.55 10.75 9.97
C SER A 195 3.98 9.68 10.89
N LEU A 196 4.83 8.76 11.33
CA LEU A 196 4.43 7.61 12.15
C LEU A 196 3.92 8.07 13.52
N SER A 197 4.66 8.99 14.16
CA SER A 197 4.31 9.55 15.47
C SER A 197 3.00 10.35 15.45
N MET A 198 2.67 11.01 14.34
CA MET A 198 1.39 11.71 14.20
C MET A 198 0.27 10.82 13.63
N GLY A 199 0.59 9.61 13.15
CA GLY A 199 -0.35 8.70 12.47
C GLY A 199 -1.00 9.35 11.26
N MET A 200 -0.18 9.90 10.36
CA MET A 200 -0.65 10.53 9.13
C MET A 200 0.19 10.04 7.97
N GLY A 201 -0.44 9.77 6.84
CA GLY A 201 0.25 9.39 5.62
C GLY A 201 -0.42 9.99 4.40
N VAL A 202 0.34 10.14 3.32
CA VAL A 202 -0.20 10.39 1.99
C VAL A 202 0.40 9.42 1.01
N PHE A 203 -0.41 8.92 0.08
CA PHE A 203 0.00 7.97 -0.95
C PHE A 203 -0.58 8.37 -2.32
N SER A 204 0.16 8.12 -3.39
CA SER A 204 -0.25 8.38 -4.76
C SER A 204 -0.18 7.16 -5.64
N PHE A 205 -1.27 6.95 -6.38
CA PHE A 205 -1.37 5.93 -7.40
C PHE A 205 -0.90 6.40 -8.79
N ALA A 206 -0.47 7.66 -8.95
CA ALA A 206 -0.14 8.24 -10.26
C ALA A 206 0.84 7.38 -11.07
N ARG A 207 1.87 6.87 -10.40
CA ARG A 207 2.97 6.10 -10.99
C ARG A 207 2.66 4.62 -11.19
N TYR A 208 1.46 4.17 -10.83
CA TYR A 208 0.97 2.80 -11.08
C TYR A 208 0.27 2.66 -12.43
N ASP A 209 0.14 3.75 -13.19
CA ASP A 209 -0.25 3.67 -14.60
C ASP A 209 0.89 3.09 -15.44
N ASP A 210 0.62 2.00 -16.17
CA ASP A 210 1.58 1.33 -17.05
C ASP A 210 2.18 2.30 -18.10
N ASN A 211 1.45 3.36 -18.45
CA ASN A 211 1.88 4.37 -19.41
C ASN A 211 2.56 5.59 -18.78
N PHE A 212 2.74 5.66 -17.45
CA PHE A 212 3.24 6.85 -16.76
C PHE A 212 4.58 7.38 -17.34
N TYR A 213 5.48 6.45 -17.70
CA TYR A 213 6.80 6.78 -18.26
C TYR A 213 6.80 6.92 -19.80
N SER A 214 5.66 6.71 -20.46
CA SER A 214 5.53 6.85 -21.90
C SER A 214 5.64 8.31 -22.33
N ARG A 215 6.24 8.54 -23.51
CA ARG A 215 6.23 9.87 -24.15
C ARG A 215 4.81 10.34 -24.52
N SER A 216 3.90 9.40 -24.75
CA SER A 216 2.49 9.67 -25.08
C SER A 216 1.57 9.68 -23.87
N TYR A 217 2.12 9.67 -22.65
CA TYR A 217 1.31 9.70 -21.42
C TYR A 217 0.37 10.90 -21.41
N ALA A 218 -0.93 10.65 -21.20
CA ALA A 218 -1.96 11.69 -21.31
C ALA A 218 -1.84 12.77 -20.21
N GLY A 219 -1.29 12.44 -19.05
CA GLY A 219 -1.02 13.40 -17.97
C GLY A 219 0.23 14.26 -18.18
N ARG A 220 1.00 14.01 -19.25
CA ARG A 220 2.16 14.82 -19.58
C ARG A 220 1.75 16.18 -20.12
N LEU A 221 2.20 17.24 -19.47
CA LEU A 221 1.94 18.60 -19.94
C LEU A 221 2.70 18.88 -21.23
N LYS A 222 1.96 19.17 -22.32
CA LYS A 222 2.51 19.39 -23.67
C LYS A 222 3.24 20.72 -23.83
N LYS A 223 2.90 21.72 -23.03
CA LYS A 223 3.53 23.05 -23.02
C LYS A 223 4.34 23.19 -21.74
N ARG A 224 5.44 23.96 -21.79
CA ARG A 224 6.14 24.40 -20.57
C ARG A 224 5.19 25.31 -19.78
N LEU A 225 4.46 24.71 -18.85
CA LEU A 225 3.64 25.43 -17.89
C LEU A 225 4.50 25.75 -16.67
N GLN A 226 4.50 27.00 -16.26
CA GLN A 226 5.01 27.41 -14.95
C GLN A 226 3.79 27.67 -14.07
N PRO A 227 3.34 26.68 -13.28
CA PRO A 227 2.16 26.83 -12.44
C PRO A 227 2.35 27.99 -11.46
N ARG A 228 1.33 28.84 -11.34
CA ARG A 228 1.30 29.87 -10.30
C ARG A 228 0.80 29.23 -9.01
N GLN A 229 1.56 29.36 -7.93
CA GLN A 229 1.12 28.86 -6.62
C GLN A 229 -0.21 29.52 -6.23
N GLY A 230 -1.14 28.73 -5.69
CA GLY A 230 -2.50 29.17 -5.36
C GLY A 230 -3.49 29.14 -6.53
N ASP A 231 -3.04 28.95 -7.77
CA ASP A 231 -3.91 28.76 -8.94
C ASP A 231 -4.14 27.26 -9.21
N TYR A 232 -5.14 26.71 -8.53
CA TYR A 232 -5.48 25.29 -8.61
C TYR A 232 -6.27 24.90 -9.86
N SER A 233 -6.59 25.86 -10.74
CA SER A 233 -7.25 25.56 -12.03
C SER A 233 -6.41 24.63 -12.91
N VAL A 234 -5.09 24.55 -12.65
CA VAL A 234 -4.19 23.59 -13.31
C VAL A 234 -4.58 22.12 -13.09
N PHE A 235 -5.36 21.83 -12.04
CA PHE A 235 -5.88 20.51 -11.76
C PHE A 235 -7.27 20.25 -12.37
N GLU A 236 -7.92 21.27 -12.94
CA GLU A 236 -9.19 21.10 -13.66
C GLU A 236 -8.95 20.36 -14.97
N GLY A 237 -9.71 19.28 -15.19
CA GLY A 237 -9.50 18.41 -16.35
C GLY A 237 -8.12 17.74 -16.36
N TYR A 238 -7.41 17.73 -15.23
CA TYR A 238 -6.19 16.96 -15.08
C TYR A 238 -6.46 15.51 -15.46
N TYR A 239 -5.54 14.93 -16.22
CA TYR A 239 -5.62 13.52 -16.55
C TYR A 239 -5.45 12.71 -15.27
N THR A 240 -6.57 12.20 -14.80
CA THR A 240 -6.52 11.11 -13.83
C THR A 240 -6.21 9.85 -14.61
N PRO A 241 -5.08 9.17 -14.33
CA PRO A 241 -4.84 7.85 -14.88
C PRO A 241 -6.09 7.02 -14.61
N PRO A 242 -6.63 6.33 -15.64
CA PRO A 242 -7.79 5.51 -15.42
C PRO A 242 -7.44 4.56 -14.30
N ILE A 243 -8.44 4.28 -13.47
CA ILE A 243 -8.32 3.23 -12.46
C ILE A 243 -8.38 1.85 -13.16
N THR A 244 -7.63 1.71 -14.26
CA THR A 244 -7.19 0.49 -14.89
C THR A 244 -5.94 -0.04 -14.21
N SER A 245 -5.64 0.45 -13.00
CA SER A 245 -4.75 -0.18 -12.04
C SER A 245 -5.18 -1.64 -11.90
N THR A 246 -4.62 -2.44 -12.79
CA THR A 246 -4.71 -3.88 -12.87
C THR A 246 -4.39 -4.48 -11.50
N LEU A 247 -3.56 -3.76 -10.74
CA LEU A 247 -3.22 -3.91 -9.35
C LEU A 247 -4.40 -4.09 -8.40
N LEU A 248 -5.26 -3.10 -8.31
CA LEU A 248 -6.30 -3.06 -7.29
C LEU A 248 -7.63 -3.52 -7.86
N LEU A 249 -7.97 -3.13 -9.10
CA LEU A 249 -9.17 -3.64 -9.76
C LEU A 249 -9.18 -5.17 -9.86
N ARG A 250 -8.02 -5.83 -10.09
CA ARG A 250 -7.95 -7.31 -10.02
C ARG A 250 -7.99 -7.83 -8.59
N SER A 251 -7.32 -7.18 -7.63
CA SER A 251 -7.32 -7.60 -6.22
C SER A 251 -8.71 -7.47 -5.59
N CYS A 252 -9.48 -6.48 -6.01
CA CYS A 252 -10.81 -6.16 -5.52
C CYS A 252 -11.90 -6.93 -6.25
N LYS A 253 -11.84 -7.11 -7.59
CA LYS A 253 -12.72 -8.07 -8.31
C LYS A 253 -12.55 -9.49 -7.77
N ALA A 254 -11.34 -9.85 -7.37
CA ALA A 254 -11.01 -11.11 -6.73
C ALA A 254 -11.60 -11.29 -5.32
N LEU A 255 -11.79 -10.18 -4.60
CA LEU A 255 -12.33 -10.12 -3.24
C LEU A 255 -13.86 -10.02 -3.28
N LEU A 256 -14.43 -9.30 -4.24
CA LEU A 256 -15.85 -9.32 -4.59
C LEU A 256 -16.32 -10.70 -5.05
N GLN A 257 -15.61 -11.35 -6.00
CA GLN A 257 -15.90 -12.74 -6.38
C GLN A 257 -15.88 -13.66 -5.16
N TRP A 258 -15.04 -13.39 -4.17
CA TRP A 258 -15.01 -14.16 -2.93
C TRP A 258 -16.23 -13.89 -2.02
N MET A 259 -16.68 -12.63 -1.89
CA MET A 259 -17.90 -12.29 -1.16
C MET A 259 -19.16 -12.84 -1.84
N GLU A 260 -19.18 -12.91 -3.17
CA GLU A 260 -20.29 -13.41 -3.98
C GLU A 260 -20.29 -14.95 -4.07
N GLU A 261 -19.12 -15.60 -4.18
CA GLU A 261 -18.97 -17.07 -4.16
C GLU A 261 -19.21 -17.66 -2.75
N GLY A 262 -19.09 -16.86 -1.69
CA GLY A 262 -19.53 -17.22 -0.34
C GLY A 262 -21.05 -17.40 -0.19
N GLN A 263 -21.84 -17.04 -1.21
CA GLN A 263 -23.29 -17.26 -1.25
C GLN A 263 -23.73 -18.30 -2.30
N SER A 264 -22.84 -18.76 -3.18
CA SER A 264 -23.19 -19.78 -4.18
C SER A 264 -22.09 -20.83 -4.29
N GLY A 265 -22.33 -21.98 -3.67
CA GLY A 265 -21.48 -23.15 -3.85
C GLY A 265 -21.43 -23.64 -5.31
N THR A 266 -20.34 -24.36 -5.60
CA THR A 266 -20.12 -25.36 -6.67
C THR A 266 -19.40 -24.95 -7.97
N SER A 267 -18.14 -25.40 -8.04
CA SER A 267 -17.48 -26.17 -9.12
C SER A 267 -16.96 -25.50 -10.42
N GLY A 268 -15.68 -25.81 -10.76
CA GLY A 268 -15.20 -25.99 -12.15
C GLY A 268 -13.92 -25.26 -12.57
N PRO A 269 -12.88 -25.93 -13.13
CA PRO A 269 -11.56 -25.33 -13.43
C PRO A 269 -11.41 -24.87 -14.89
N VAL A 270 -10.58 -23.83 -15.15
CA VAL A 270 -10.15 -23.49 -16.52
C VAL A 270 -8.62 -23.30 -16.61
N LYS A 271 -8.07 -23.94 -17.66
CA LYS A 271 -6.66 -24.04 -18.09
C LYS A 271 -6.09 -22.73 -18.65
N ALA A 272 -4.75 -22.61 -18.64
CA ALA A 272 -4.00 -21.61 -19.40
C ALA A 272 -2.89 -22.27 -20.25
N SER A 273 -2.64 -21.76 -21.46
CA SER A 273 -1.50 -22.12 -22.34
C SER A 273 -0.56 -20.94 -22.61
N ALA A 274 0.68 -21.30 -22.97
CA ALA A 274 1.89 -20.49 -23.23
C ALA A 274 1.80 -19.59 -24.51
N SER A 275 2.74 -18.72 -24.93
CA SER A 275 4.22 -18.68 -24.79
C SER A 275 4.84 -17.35 -25.34
N HIS A 276 6.08 -17.05 -24.87
CA HIS A 276 7.26 -16.48 -25.59
C HIS A 276 7.74 -15.00 -25.42
N PRO A 277 9.08 -14.74 -25.55
CA PRO A 277 9.87 -14.04 -24.54
C PRO A 277 10.41 -12.66 -24.97
N ALA A 278 10.59 -11.78 -23.99
CA ALA A 278 11.52 -10.66 -24.02
C ALA A 278 11.97 -10.37 -22.57
N THR A 279 13.25 -10.07 -22.41
CA THR A 279 13.99 -9.78 -21.16
C THR A 279 13.11 -9.36 -19.99
N HIS A 280 12.96 -10.27 -19.03
CA HIS A 280 11.92 -10.26 -18.00
C HIS A 280 12.43 -9.56 -16.73
N PHE A 281 12.14 -8.27 -16.58
CA PHE A 281 11.83 -7.77 -15.25
C PHE A 281 10.41 -8.28 -14.91
N PRO A 282 10.14 -8.85 -13.72
CA PRO A 282 8.81 -9.32 -13.41
C PRO A 282 7.80 -8.17 -13.52
N LYS A 283 6.81 -8.33 -14.40
CA LYS A 283 5.72 -7.37 -14.58
C LYS A 283 5.00 -7.19 -13.23
N PRO A 284 4.61 -5.96 -12.84
CA PRO A 284 3.85 -5.69 -11.61
C PRO A 284 2.62 -6.59 -11.42
N THR A 285 2.05 -7.13 -12.50
CA THR A 285 0.92 -8.08 -12.49
C THR A 285 1.14 -9.38 -11.69
N GLN A 286 2.37 -9.83 -11.45
CA GLN A 286 2.64 -11.05 -10.64
C GLN A 286 2.57 -10.82 -9.12
N ALA A 287 2.82 -9.60 -8.65
CA ALA A 287 2.79 -9.27 -7.22
C ALA A 287 1.37 -9.39 -6.63
N PHE A 288 0.32 -9.14 -7.42
CA PHE A 288 -1.06 -9.03 -6.91
C PHE A 288 -1.81 -10.35 -6.78
N HIS A 289 -1.53 -11.33 -7.65
CA HIS A 289 -1.99 -12.70 -7.40
C HIS A 289 -1.40 -13.25 -6.11
N THR A 290 -0.15 -12.89 -5.82
CA THR A 290 0.55 -13.26 -4.59
C THR A 290 -0.10 -12.61 -3.37
N SER A 291 -0.39 -11.31 -3.39
CA SER A 291 -1.08 -10.63 -2.29
C SER A 291 -2.50 -11.15 -2.03
N LYS A 292 -3.26 -11.49 -3.09
CA LYS A 292 -4.60 -12.12 -2.96
C LYS A 292 -4.50 -13.49 -2.30
N LEU A 293 -3.61 -14.35 -2.81
CA LEU A 293 -3.41 -15.69 -2.26
C LEU A 293 -2.88 -15.62 -0.83
N TRP A 294 -2.04 -14.64 -0.53
CA TRP A 294 -1.53 -14.36 0.79
C TRP A 294 -2.67 -14.02 1.74
N LEU A 295 -3.51 -13.01 1.43
CA LEU A 295 -4.66 -12.65 2.27
C LEU A 295 -5.64 -13.80 2.48
N ARG A 296 -5.95 -14.57 1.41
CA ARG A 296 -6.81 -15.75 1.54
C ARG A 296 -6.25 -16.77 2.51
N ARG A 297 -4.94 -17.03 2.45
CA ARG A 297 -4.31 -17.96 3.37
C ARG A 297 -4.26 -17.40 4.79
N CYS A 298 -4.07 -16.10 4.95
CA CYS A 298 -4.17 -15.46 6.26
C CYS A 298 -5.56 -15.67 6.86
N LEU A 299 -6.62 -15.37 6.11
CA LEU A 299 -8.01 -15.57 6.54
C LEU A 299 -8.33 -17.05 6.80
N ASP A 300 -7.96 -17.96 5.90
CA ASP A 300 -8.14 -19.40 6.10
C ASP A 300 -7.47 -19.92 7.39
N ILE A 301 -6.28 -19.40 7.74
CA ILE A 301 -5.59 -19.77 8.97
C ILE A 301 -6.34 -19.25 10.18
N LEU A 302 -6.87 -18.03 10.11
CA LEU A 302 -7.61 -17.38 11.19
C LEU A 302 -9.03 -17.99 11.39
N GLU A 303 -9.73 -18.36 10.33
CA GLU A 303 -11.12 -18.82 10.36
C GLU A 303 -11.29 -20.32 10.67
N LYS A 304 -10.32 -21.18 10.30
CA LYS A 304 -10.44 -22.66 10.44
C LYS A 304 -10.49 -23.21 11.88
N GLU A 305 -10.32 -22.37 12.89
CA GLU A 305 -10.36 -22.79 14.30
C GLU A 305 -11.48 -22.09 15.10
N GLU A 306 -12.31 -21.24 14.47
CA GLU A 306 -13.57 -20.76 15.06
C GLU A 306 -14.75 -21.73 14.85
N LEU A 307 -14.53 -22.84 14.11
CA LEU A 307 -15.45 -23.97 13.88
C LEU A 307 -14.94 -25.24 14.56
#